data_AF-A0A0V0GLV1-F1
#
_entry.id   AF-A0A0V0GLV1-F1
#
_cell.length_a   1.000
_cell.length_b   1.000
_cell.length_c   1.000
_cell.angle_alpha   90.00
_cell.angle_beta   90.00
_cell.angle_gamma   90.00
#
_symmetry.space_group_name_H-M   'P 1'
#
loop_
_entity.id
_entity.type
_entity.pdbx_description
1 polymer ?
#
loop_
_entity_poly.entity_id
_entity_poly.type
_entity_poly.pdbx_seq_one_letter_code
_entity_poly.pdbx_strand_id
1 'polypeptide(L)'
;MYLVFRYHYNVTDTRLAEHVEKGTEDGLYISCVASCSELWAIIMDAGTNFTSQVYELSPLFLHKEWIMEQWEKNYYISSLA
;
A
#
# COMPACT_ATOMS: atom_id res chain seq x y z
N MET A 1 -7.51 -18.80 -14.93
CA MET A 1 -6.94 -17.45 -14.71
C MET A 1 -6.17 -17.52 -13.41
N TYR A 2 -4.84 -17.46 -13.46
CA TYR A 2 -4.04 -17.44 -12.23
C TYR A 2 -4.08 -16.00 -11.70
N LEU A 3 -4.47 -15.81 -10.44
CA LEU A 3 -4.31 -14.52 -9.77
C LEU A 3 -2.81 -14.19 -9.72
N VAL A 4 -2.47 -12.99 -10.19
CA VAL A 4 -1.09 -12.47 -10.11
C VAL A 4 -0.90 -11.88 -8.73
N PHE A 5 0.12 -12.38 -8.03
CA PHE A 5 0.53 -11.89 -6.71
C PHE A 5 1.98 -11.40 -6.79
N ARG A 6 2.27 -10.31 -6.10
CA ARG A 6 3.62 -9.75 -5.96
C ARG A 6 3.92 -9.54 -4.49
N TYR A 7 5.09 -10.00 -4.06
CA TYR A 7 5.56 -9.76 -2.70
C TYR A 7 6.97 -9.17 -2.76
N HIS A 8 7.21 -8.20 -1.90
CA HIS A 8 8.53 -7.64 -1.66
C HIS A 8 8.78 -7.61 -0.15
N TYR A 9 9.98 -7.98 0.27
CA TYR A 9 10.41 -8.00 1.66
C TYR A 9 11.79 -7.36 1.76
N ASN A 10 12.15 -6.86 2.94
CA ASN A 10 13.36 -6.07 3.17
C ASN A 10 13.43 -4.82 2.25
N VAL A 11 12.27 -4.21 2.00
CA VAL A 11 12.17 -2.98 1.22
C VAL A 11 12.43 -1.79 2.15
N THR A 12 13.32 -0.89 1.78
CA THR A 12 13.56 0.36 2.50
C THR A 12 12.51 1.40 2.10
N ASP A 13 12.27 2.41 2.96
CA ASP A 13 11.35 3.53 2.68
C ASP A 13 11.54 4.14 1.28
N THR A 14 12.80 4.35 0.89
CA THR A 14 13.19 4.93 -0.40
C THR A 14 12.79 4.11 -1.62
N ARG A 15 12.58 2.80 -1.45
CA ARG A 15 12.24 1.87 -2.53
C ARG A 15 10.77 1.44 -2.50
N LEU A 16 10.06 1.77 -1.43
CA LEU A 16 8.65 1.41 -1.27
C LEU A 16 7.81 1.98 -2.41
N ALA A 17 8.01 3.26 -2.73
CA ALA A 17 7.27 3.94 -3.81
C ALA A 17 7.47 3.25 -5.16
N GLU A 18 8.70 2.91 -5.53
CA GLU A 18 9.02 2.21 -6.78
C GLU A 18 8.25 0.88 -6.91
N HIS A 19 8.20 0.10 -5.83
CA HIS A 19 7.50 -1.18 -5.82
C HIS A 19 5.97 -1.03 -5.92
N VAL A 20 5.41 -0.04 -5.22
CA VAL A 20 3.96 0.24 -5.23
C VAL A 20 3.51 0.82 -6.56
N GLU A 21 4.27 1.76 -7.14
CA GLU A 21 3.98 2.36 -8.45
C GLU A 21 3.97 1.29 -9.54
N LYS A 22 5.04 0.48 -9.61
CA LYS A 22 5.11 -0.63 -10.57
C LYS A 22 4.00 -1.66 -10.36
N GLY A 23 3.63 -1.96 -9.11
CA GLY A 23 2.48 -2.81 -8.82
C GLY A 23 1.18 -2.23 -9.35
N THR A 24 0.97 -0.93 -9.14
CA THR A 24 -0.24 -0.21 -9.57
C THR A 24 -0.35 -0.14 -11.09
N GLU A 25 0.76 0.10 -11.79
CA GLU A 25 0.82 0.05 -13.27
C GLU A 25 0.43 -1.33 -13.82
N ASP A 26 0.75 -2.39 -13.09
CA ASP A 26 0.39 -3.77 -13.43
C ASP A 26 -1.02 -4.18 -12.96
N GLY A 27 -1.81 -3.24 -12.40
CA GLY A 27 -3.16 -3.50 -11.88
C GLY A 27 -3.20 -4.29 -10.58
N LEU A 28 -2.11 -4.26 -9.80
CA LEU A 28 -2.02 -4.86 -8.47
C LEU A 28 -2.20 -3.79 -7.41
N TYR A 29 -2.89 -4.14 -6.32
CA TYR A 29 -3.06 -3.27 -5.17
C TYR A 29 -2.55 -3.94 -3.91
N ILE A 30 -2.08 -3.14 -2.95
CA ILE A 30 -1.63 -3.61 -1.64
C ILE A 30 -2.80 -4.27 -0.93
N SER A 31 -2.61 -5.52 -0.52
CA SER A 31 -3.58 -6.28 0.27
C SER A 31 -3.10 -6.60 1.68
N CYS A 32 -1.79 -6.52 1.93
CA CYS A 32 -1.21 -6.68 3.25
C CYS A 32 0.14 -5.95 3.34
N VAL A 33 0.43 -5.39 4.51
CA VAL A 33 1.70 -4.72 4.82
C VAL A 33 2.16 -5.08 6.23
N ALA A 34 3.47 -5.06 6.43
CA ALA A 34 4.10 -5.07 7.75
C ALA A 34 5.40 -4.26 7.68
N SER A 35 5.76 -3.60 8.78
CA SER A 35 7.00 -2.84 8.91
C SER A 35 7.71 -3.16 10.22
N CYS A 36 9.04 -3.21 10.19
CA CYS A 36 9.89 -3.30 11.36
C CYS A 36 11.30 -2.82 11.04
N SER A 37 11.90 -2.00 11.90
CA SER A 37 13.29 -1.54 11.75
C SER A 37 13.60 -0.94 10.38
N GLU A 38 12.74 -0.01 9.90
CA GLU A 38 12.89 0.68 8.59
C GLU A 38 12.78 -0.23 7.36
N LEU A 39 12.29 -1.46 7.56
CA LEU A 39 12.08 -2.43 6.50
C LEU A 39 10.60 -2.78 6.37
N TRP A 40 10.17 -2.93 5.12
CA TRP A 40 8.81 -3.24 4.75
C TRP A 40 8.71 -4.63 4.13
N ALA A 41 7.61 -5.30 4.46
CA ALA A 41 7.05 -6.40 3.71
C ALA A 41 5.71 -5.94 3.12
N ILE A 42 5.56 -6.04 1.80
CA ILE A 42 4.35 -5.67 1.07
C ILE A 42 3.87 -6.84 0.23
N ILE A 43 2.57 -7.09 0.26
CA ILE A 43 1.87 -8.06 -0.59
C ILE A 43 0.88 -7.27 -1.44
N MET A 44 0.92 -7.49 -2.76
CA MET A 44 0.03 -6.89 -3.72
C MET A 44 -0.64 -7.96 -4.58
N ASP A 45 -1.93 -7.76 -4.89
CA ASP A 45 -2.69 -8.68 -5.71
C ASP A 45 -3.76 -7.99 -6.57
N ALA A 46 -4.16 -8.66 -7.65
CA ALA A 46 -5.22 -8.22 -8.57
C ALA A 46 -6.64 -8.61 -8.09
N GLY A 47 -6.77 -9.30 -6.96
CA GLY A 47 -8.01 -9.87 -6.43
C GLY A 47 -8.69 -9.04 -5.35
N THR A 48 -8.12 -7.89 -4.98
CA THR A 48 -8.63 -6.99 -3.92
C THR A 48 -9.99 -6.37 -4.22
N ASN A 49 -10.45 -6.43 -5.47
CA ASN A 49 -11.59 -5.66 -6.00
C ASN A 49 -11.42 -4.13 -5.85
N PHE A 50 -10.19 -3.65 -5.61
CA PHE A 50 -9.92 -2.22 -5.61
C PHE A 50 -9.83 -1.73 -7.06
N THR A 51 -10.31 -0.50 -7.29
CA THR A 51 -10.16 0.22 -8.56
C THR A 51 -9.18 1.38 -8.45
N SER A 52 -8.84 1.77 -7.22
CA SER A 52 -7.87 2.80 -6.89
C SER A 52 -7.38 2.57 -5.46
N GLN A 53 -6.14 2.96 -5.18
CA GLN A 53 -5.56 2.91 -3.84
C GLN A 53 -4.59 4.08 -3.66
N VAL A 54 -4.57 4.63 -2.45
CA VAL A 54 -3.62 5.65 -2.00
C VAL A 54 -2.97 5.18 -0.71
N TYR A 55 -1.74 5.63 -0.46
CA TYR A 55 -0.99 5.33 0.76
C TYR A 55 -0.24 6.58 1.22
N GLU A 56 0.08 6.61 2.52
CA GLU A 56 0.90 7.65 3.13
C GLU A 56 1.96 6.97 3.99
N LEU A 57 3.22 7.35 3.80
CA LEU A 57 4.32 6.94 4.67
C LEU A 57 4.63 8.10 5.61
N SER A 58 4.41 7.91 6.91
CA SER A 58 4.70 8.92 7.92
C SER A 58 5.70 8.39 8.95
N PRO A 59 6.71 9.20 9.35
CA PRO A 59 7.63 8.83 10.43
C PRO A 59 6.96 8.83 11.82
N LEU A 60 5.73 9.38 11.90
CA LEU A 60 4.90 9.41 13.10
C LEU A 60 3.54 8.76 12.79
N PHE A 61 2.66 8.72 13.80
CA PHE A 61 1.30 8.26 13.58
C PHE A 61 0.59 9.10 12.49
N LEU A 62 -0.28 8.45 11.71
CA LEU A 62 -0.98 9.07 10.59
C LEU A 62 -1.73 10.33 11.02
N HIS A 63 -1.62 11.38 10.20
CA HIS A 63 -2.31 12.65 10.41
C HIS A 63 -3.82 12.47 10.22
N LYS A 64 -4.61 12.94 11.21
CA LYS A 64 -6.07 12.86 11.16
C LYS A 64 -6.63 13.55 9.91
N GLU A 65 -6.03 14.66 9.54
CA GLU A 65 -6.43 15.49 8.40
C GLU A 65 -6.35 14.69 7.10
N TRP A 66 -5.25 13.96 6.89
CA TRP A 66 -5.10 13.09 5.72
C TRP A 66 -6.16 11.99 5.66
N ILE A 67 -6.45 11.34 6.80
CA ILE A 67 -7.49 10.30 6.87
C ILE A 67 -8.87 10.87 6.50
N MET A 68 -9.21 12.05 7.04
CA MET A 68 -10.47 12.73 6.73
C MET A 68 -10.57 13.09 5.25
N GLU A 69 -9.51 13.62 4.65
CA GLU A 69 -9.47 13.94 3.22
C GLU A 69 -9.68 12.71 2.33
N GLN A 70 -9.11 11.56 2.70
CA GLN A 70 -9.32 10.32 1.93
C GLN A 70 -10.74 9.77 2.12
N TRP A 71 -11.31 9.88 3.31
CA TRP A 71 -12.71 9.51 3.56
C TRP A 71 -13.70 10.36 2.75
N GLU A 72 -13.46 11.67 2.61
CA GLU A 72 -14.29 12.55 1.75
C GLU A 72 -14.23 12.15 0.26
N LYS A 73 -13.15 11.49 -0.16
CA LYS A 73 -12.96 10.93 -1.51
C LYS A 73 -13.49 9.50 -1.67
N ASN A 74 -14.18 8.96 -0.66
CA ASN A 74 -14.68 7.57 -0.60
C ASN A 74 -13.60 6.49 -0.55
N TYR A 75 -12.40 6.81 -0.08
CA TYR A 75 -11.42 5.79 0.29
C TYR A 75 -11.70 5.26 1.70
N TYR A 76 -11.26 4.03 1.96
CA TYR A 76 -11.34 3.39 3.27
C TYR A 76 -9.96 2.90 3.68
N ILE A 77 -9.71 2.83 5.00
CA ILE A 77 -8.48 2.24 5.52
C ILE A 77 -8.53 0.74 5.26
N SER A 78 -7.59 0.24 4.45
CA SER A 78 -7.49 -1.18 4.08
C SER A 78 -6.31 -1.88 4.75
N SER A 79 -5.26 -1.16 5.15
CA SER A 79 -4.12 -1.72 5.88
C SER A 79 -3.39 -0.65 6.71
N LEU A 80 -2.61 -1.09 7.71
CA LEU A 80 -1.75 -0.30 8.57
C LEU A 80 -0.54 -1.15 8.96
N ALA A 81 0.65 -0.56 9.05
CA ALA A 81 1.91 -1.22 9.42
C ALA A 81 2.75 -0.34 10.35
#